data_AF-A0A9D8P3C6-F1
#
_entry.id   AF-A0A9D8P3C6-F1
#
_cell.length_a   1.000
_cell.length_b   1.000
_cell.length_c   1.000
_cell.angle_alpha   90.00
_cell.angle_beta   90.00
_cell.angle_gamma   90.00
#
_symmetry.space_group_name_H-M   'P 1'
#
loop_
_entity.id
_entity.type
_entity.pdbx_description
1 polymer ?
#
loop_
_entity_poly.entity_id
_entity_poly.type
_entity_poly.pdbx_seq_one_letter_code
_entity_poly.pdbx_strand_id
1 'polypeptide(L)'
;MAKLKPARYLGWLMLTLASVVYACYVGYRMPSDWTVNYYQLNWWDGFGRRALLGTLLYPLGCSLFNFEIIARLQFTVLCGCILTFVWMAVRRGLMAVAPLFFLSAAGGYLFHEVGYIDQVIWLLGALVLWLLSRDKDIAASFLLSACMFTHEMTLLQVLPIVIAYLMLAPTQELRRYILLLLPALGVFLLIWLKLQTVDEATVLTYFQRVFTCEYPVHRPDFYSIFLHRFSDRMNFYYSWIEVLTCILPLMVFASIGLLNVTLKGQHPRVQRFVLWCCSLSPLLLGLMGWDTDRWFFITFVQIILVRMVTISRSENSRDKWPFIATMAVMALLLRLNYFDDVKPRPLSLTEFLKFFGLV
;
A
#
# COMPACT_ATOMS: atom_id res chain seq x y z
N MET A 1 -12.78 -24.32 -8.18
CA MET A 1 -12.05 -23.70 -9.29
C MET A 1 -12.09 -24.64 -10.48
N ALA A 2 -12.71 -24.26 -11.60
CA ALA A 2 -12.59 -25.03 -12.83
C ALA A 2 -11.09 -25.12 -13.20
N LYS A 3 -10.58 -26.34 -13.44
CA LYS A 3 -9.19 -26.53 -13.88
C LYS A 3 -9.04 -25.89 -15.26
N LEU A 4 -8.46 -24.69 -15.31
CA LEU A 4 -8.03 -24.08 -16.57
C LEU A 4 -7.07 -25.04 -17.27
N LYS A 5 -7.18 -25.13 -18.60
CA LYS A 5 -6.27 -25.92 -19.42
C LYS A 5 -4.82 -25.44 -19.18
N PRO A 6 -3.82 -26.33 -19.05
CA PRO A 6 -2.43 -25.96 -18.78
C PRO A 6 -1.88 -24.84 -19.70
N ALA A 7 -2.21 -24.89 -20.98
CA ALA A 7 -1.81 -23.86 -21.95
C ALA A 7 -2.32 -22.45 -21.61
N ARG A 8 -3.52 -22.32 -21.03
CA ARG A 8 -4.08 -21.02 -20.62
C ARG A 8 -3.35 -20.46 -19.40
N TYR A 9 -2.96 -21.32 -18.46
CA TYR A 9 -2.13 -20.90 -17.32
C TYR A 9 -0.75 -20.43 -17.77
N LEU A 10 -0.12 -21.18 -18.68
CA LEU A 10 1.19 -20.82 -19.20
C LEU A 10 1.15 -19.47 -19.94
N GLY A 11 0.17 -19.26 -20.83
CA GLY A 11 0.00 -17.98 -21.52
C GLY A 11 -0.22 -16.81 -20.57
N TRP A 12 -1.04 -17.00 -19.54
CA TRP A 12 -1.24 -15.99 -18.50
C TRP A 12 0.03 -15.70 -17.69
N LEU A 13 0.78 -16.73 -17.32
CA LEU A 13 2.02 -16.59 -16.56
C LEU A 13 3.05 -15.81 -17.38
N MET A 14 3.23 -16.17 -18.65
CA MET A 14 4.13 -15.45 -19.57
C MET A 14 3.73 -13.99 -19.72
N LEU A 15 2.43 -13.69 -19.89
CA LEU A 15 1.94 -12.32 -19.97
C LEU A 15 2.18 -11.55 -18.66
N THR A 16 1.97 -12.20 -17.51
CA THR A 16 2.20 -11.59 -16.20
C THR A 16 3.68 -11.28 -16.00
N LEU A 17 4.57 -12.23 -16.32
CA LEU A 17 6.02 -12.01 -16.25
C LEU A 17 6.46 -10.88 -17.18
N ALA A 18 5.99 -10.87 -18.42
CA ALA A 18 6.29 -9.79 -19.37
C ALA A 18 5.81 -8.43 -18.85
N SER A 19 4.60 -8.37 -18.26
CA SER A 19 4.08 -7.13 -17.67
C SER A 19 4.87 -6.67 -16.44
N VAL A 20 5.38 -7.59 -15.61
CA VAL A 20 6.24 -7.26 -14.46
C VAL A 20 7.59 -6.73 -14.93
N VAL A 21 8.18 -7.35 -15.96
CA VAL A 21 9.42 -6.85 -16.59
C VAL A 21 9.21 -5.46 -17.19
N TYR A 22 8.07 -5.23 -17.85
CA TYR A 22 7.69 -3.91 -18.34
C TYR A 22 7.56 -2.89 -17.20
N ALA A 23 6.83 -3.21 -16.13
CA ALA A 23 6.68 -2.35 -14.96
C ALA A 23 8.03 -2.01 -14.32
N CYS A 24 8.90 -3.01 -14.19
CA CYS A 24 10.27 -2.85 -13.73
C CYS A 24 11.04 -1.89 -14.63
N TYR A 25 11.04 -2.10 -15.95
CA TYR A 25 11.71 -1.20 -16.88
C TYR A 25 11.23 0.24 -16.73
N VAL A 26 9.92 0.46 -16.69
CA VAL A 26 9.34 1.80 -16.65
C VAL A 26 9.62 2.51 -15.31
N GLY A 27 9.57 1.78 -14.19
CA GLY A 27 9.56 2.36 -12.85
C GLY A 27 10.73 2.06 -11.93
N TYR A 28 11.64 1.16 -12.30
CA TYR A 28 12.74 0.74 -11.42
C TYR A 28 13.65 1.91 -11.04
N ARG A 29 13.93 2.02 -9.75
CA ARG A 29 14.97 2.87 -9.20
C ARG A 29 15.53 2.28 -7.91
N MET A 30 16.70 2.79 -7.52
CA MET A 30 17.20 2.57 -6.16
C MET A 30 16.34 3.34 -5.16
N PRO A 31 16.15 2.83 -3.93
CA PRO A 31 15.55 3.59 -2.86
C PRO A 31 16.30 4.91 -2.65
N SER A 32 15.58 5.98 -2.30
CA SER A 32 16.23 7.25 -1.95
C SER A 32 16.66 7.25 -0.49
N ASP A 33 17.61 8.12 -0.14
CA ASP A 33 18.05 8.29 1.25
C ASP A 33 16.90 8.61 2.20
N TRP A 34 15.86 9.29 1.69
CA TRP A 34 14.66 9.58 2.45
C TRP A 34 13.93 8.31 2.89
N THR A 35 13.80 7.33 1.98
CA THR A 35 12.98 6.15 2.24
C THR A 35 13.70 5.14 3.13
N VAL A 36 15.03 5.12 3.09
CA VAL A 36 15.87 4.32 3.99
C VAL A 36 15.64 4.71 5.46
N ASN A 37 15.46 6.00 5.77
CA ASN A 37 15.23 6.46 7.14
C ASN A 37 13.97 5.86 7.79
N TYR A 38 12.96 5.48 7.00
CA TYR A 38 11.76 4.81 7.55
C TYR A 38 12.06 3.47 8.23
N TYR A 39 13.16 2.82 7.85
CA TYR A 39 13.55 1.52 8.40
C TYR A 39 14.48 1.64 9.61
N GLN A 40 14.94 2.84 9.94
CA GLN A 40 15.95 3.08 10.99
C GLN A 40 15.33 3.54 12.31
N LEU A 41 14.20 4.26 12.25
CA LEU A 41 13.51 4.76 13.44
C LEU A 41 12.92 3.63 14.28
N ASN A 42 13.19 3.69 15.57
CA ASN A 42 12.79 2.64 16.50
C ASN A 42 12.38 3.20 17.87
N TRP A 43 11.67 2.35 18.61
CA TRP A 43 11.12 2.69 19.91
C TRP A 43 12.20 3.00 20.96
N TRP A 44 13.33 2.29 20.88
CA TRP A 44 14.42 2.41 21.87
C TRP A 44 15.16 3.74 21.78
N ASP A 45 15.17 4.34 20.59
CA ASP A 45 15.70 5.69 20.36
C ASP A 45 14.64 6.79 20.61
N GLY A 46 13.51 6.47 21.26
CA GLY A 46 12.48 7.45 21.62
C GLY A 46 11.46 7.76 20.53
N PHE A 47 11.57 7.17 19.34
CA PHE A 47 10.59 7.34 18.28
C PHE A 47 9.44 6.36 18.48
N GLY A 48 8.30 6.84 18.99
CA GLY A 48 7.09 6.02 19.13
C GLY A 48 6.29 5.90 17.83
N ARG A 49 6.30 6.92 16.97
CA ARG A 49 5.57 6.94 15.69
C ARG A 49 6.47 6.43 14.56
N ARG A 50 5.91 5.63 13.64
CA ARG A 50 6.64 5.01 12.50
C ARG A 50 7.85 4.15 12.94
N ALA A 51 7.76 3.59 14.13
CA ALA A 51 8.84 2.91 14.83
C ALA A 51 8.93 1.40 14.55
N LEU A 52 7.89 0.78 13.98
CA LEU A 52 7.79 -0.68 13.96
C LEU A 52 8.98 -1.32 13.25
N LEU A 53 9.32 -0.84 12.07
CA LEU A 53 10.35 -1.44 11.23
C LEU A 53 11.73 -1.32 11.87
N GLY A 54 12.16 -0.13 12.30
CA GLY A 54 13.44 0.00 12.96
C GLY A 54 13.49 -0.71 14.30
N THR A 55 12.36 -0.87 15.01
CA THR A 55 12.34 -1.67 16.25
C THR A 55 12.57 -3.15 15.97
N LEU A 56 11.97 -3.70 14.91
CA LEU A 56 12.20 -5.08 14.48
C LEU A 56 13.62 -5.30 13.96
N LEU A 57 14.20 -4.28 13.31
CA LEU A 57 15.54 -4.32 12.74
C LEU A 57 16.64 -3.86 13.72
N TYR A 58 16.27 -3.39 14.91
CA TYR A 58 17.20 -2.94 15.94
C TYR A 58 18.32 -3.94 16.26
N PRO A 59 18.09 -5.28 16.27
CA PRO A 59 19.15 -6.26 16.49
C PRO A 59 20.30 -6.23 15.46
N LEU A 60 20.13 -5.55 14.32
CA LEU A 60 21.20 -5.37 13.33
C LEU A 60 22.31 -4.40 13.80
N GLY A 61 22.12 -3.69 14.92
CA GLY A 61 23.11 -2.74 15.43
C GLY A 61 23.41 -1.64 14.40
N CYS A 62 24.69 -1.36 14.16
CA CYS A 62 25.10 -0.36 13.16
C CYS A 62 24.77 -0.76 11.71
N SER A 63 24.55 -2.06 11.43
CA SER A 63 24.16 -2.51 10.09
C SER A 63 22.78 -2.01 9.68
N LEU A 64 21.94 -1.58 10.63
CA LEU A 64 20.66 -0.91 10.38
C LEU A 64 20.82 0.38 9.56
N PHE A 65 21.96 1.05 9.69
CA PHE A 65 22.25 2.28 8.97
C PHE A 65 22.92 2.02 7.63
N ASN A 66 23.33 0.78 7.32
CA ASN A 66 23.92 0.46 6.04
C ASN A 66 22.87 0.52 4.92
N PHE A 67 23.05 1.47 3.99
CA PHE A 67 22.13 1.71 2.88
C PHE A 67 21.88 0.43 2.04
N GLU A 68 22.92 -0.33 1.72
CA GLU A 68 22.81 -1.51 0.86
C GLU A 68 21.96 -2.61 1.51
N ILE A 69 22.15 -2.85 2.81
CA ILE A 69 21.37 -3.83 3.58
C ILE A 69 19.89 -3.44 3.56
N ILE A 70 19.58 -2.16 3.83
CA ILE A 70 18.19 -1.68 3.83
C ILE A 70 17.60 -1.69 2.42
N ALA A 71 18.35 -1.32 1.39
CA ALA A 71 17.91 -1.37 0.01
C ALA A 71 17.54 -2.80 -0.41
N ARG A 72 18.37 -3.80 -0.09
CA ARG A 72 18.08 -5.23 -0.35
C ARG A 72 16.80 -5.69 0.37
N LEU A 73 16.60 -5.25 1.62
CA LEU A 73 15.37 -5.53 2.36
C LEU A 73 14.14 -4.90 1.67
N GLN A 74 14.25 -3.65 1.22
CA GLN A 74 13.18 -2.95 0.53
C GLN A 74 12.82 -3.61 -0.82
N PHE A 75 13.81 -4.09 -1.58
CA PHE A 75 13.53 -4.90 -2.78
C PHE A 75 12.91 -6.26 -2.44
N THR A 76 13.29 -6.87 -1.31
CA THR A 76 12.64 -8.09 -0.83
C THR A 76 11.17 -7.86 -0.50
N VAL A 77 10.85 -6.71 0.12
CA VAL A 77 9.47 -6.26 0.36
C VAL A 77 8.70 -6.09 -0.96
N LEU A 78 9.28 -5.41 -1.97
CA LEU A 78 8.69 -5.28 -3.30
C LEU A 78 8.37 -6.65 -3.92
N CYS A 79 9.33 -7.58 -3.91
CA CYS A 79 9.12 -8.95 -4.39
C CYS A 79 7.95 -9.62 -3.66
N GLY A 80 7.88 -9.47 -2.34
CA GLY A 80 6.75 -9.92 -1.53
C GLY A 80 5.42 -9.33 -2.00
N CYS A 81 5.37 -8.04 -2.30
CA CYS A 81 4.16 -7.35 -2.77
C CYS A 81 3.70 -7.92 -4.12
N ILE A 82 4.63 -8.07 -5.08
CA ILE A 82 4.35 -8.64 -6.39
C ILE A 82 3.79 -10.06 -6.26
N LEU A 83 4.47 -10.92 -5.48
CA LEU A 83 4.05 -12.31 -5.27
C LEU A 83 2.69 -12.38 -4.59
N THR A 84 2.46 -11.57 -3.56
CA THR A 84 1.19 -11.55 -2.83
C THR A 84 0.05 -11.07 -3.73
N PHE A 85 0.26 -10.01 -4.51
CA PHE A 85 -0.73 -9.48 -5.43
C PHE A 85 -1.11 -10.49 -6.52
N VAL A 86 -0.11 -11.11 -7.15
CA VAL A 86 -0.32 -12.17 -8.16
C VAL A 86 -1.02 -13.37 -7.54
N TRP A 87 -0.59 -13.83 -6.37
CA TRP A 87 -1.22 -14.93 -5.64
C TRP A 87 -2.69 -14.63 -5.31
N MET A 88 -2.99 -13.42 -4.84
CA MET A 88 -4.37 -12.98 -4.59
C MET A 88 -5.20 -13.00 -5.87
N ALA A 89 -4.69 -12.44 -6.98
CA ALA A 89 -5.38 -12.44 -8.26
C ALA A 89 -5.70 -13.87 -8.74
N VAL A 90 -4.73 -14.79 -8.66
CA VAL A 90 -4.91 -16.21 -9.02
C VAL A 90 -5.93 -16.89 -8.11
N ARG A 91 -5.76 -16.76 -6.79
CA ARG A 91 -6.63 -17.41 -5.79
C ARG A 91 -8.09 -16.96 -5.95
N ARG A 92 -8.31 -15.75 -6.46
CA ARG A 92 -9.64 -15.15 -6.64
C ARG A 92 -10.19 -15.36 -8.06
N GLY A 93 -9.44 -16.04 -8.94
CA GLY A 93 -9.81 -16.27 -10.33
C GLY A 93 -9.95 -14.97 -11.12
N LEU A 94 -9.08 -14.00 -10.83
CA LEU A 94 -8.99 -12.66 -11.42
C LEU A 94 -7.69 -12.52 -12.20
N MET A 95 -7.35 -13.55 -12.99
CA MET A 95 -6.07 -13.68 -13.67
C MET A 95 -5.75 -12.47 -14.57
N ALA A 96 -6.72 -11.85 -15.23
CA ALA A 96 -6.48 -10.65 -16.04
C ALA A 96 -6.02 -9.42 -15.23
N VAL A 97 -6.30 -9.36 -13.93
CA VAL A 97 -6.03 -8.16 -13.12
C VAL A 97 -4.54 -7.94 -12.90
N ALA A 98 -3.77 -9.01 -12.68
CA ALA A 98 -2.33 -8.91 -12.50
C ALA A 98 -1.60 -8.26 -13.69
N PRO A 99 -1.70 -8.78 -14.92
CA PRO A 99 -1.04 -8.16 -16.06
C PRO A 99 -1.59 -6.76 -16.38
N LEU A 100 -2.90 -6.51 -16.24
CA LEU A 100 -3.46 -5.18 -16.45
C LEU A 100 -2.91 -4.15 -15.45
N PHE A 101 -2.72 -4.54 -14.19
CA PHE A 101 -2.10 -3.69 -13.18
C PHE A 101 -0.65 -3.37 -13.54
N PHE A 102 0.16 -4.39 -13.88
CA PHE A 102 1.57 -4.17 -14.20
C PHE A 102 1.80 -3.44 -15.53
N LEU A 103 0.87 -3.55 -16.49
CA LEU A 103 0.90 -2.76 -17.73
C LEU A 103 0.46 -1.30 -17.52
N SER A 104 -0.23 -0.98 -16.42
CA SER A 104 -0.66 0.38 -16.09
C SER A 104 0.48 1.23 -15.52
N ALA A 105 0.28 2.55 -15.45
CA ALA A 105 1.20 3.45 -14.76
C ALA A 105 1.41 3.06 -13.28
N ALA A 106 0.39 2.49 -12.62
CA ALA A 106 0.49 2.00 -11.24
C ALA A 106 1.47 0.82 -11.12
N GLY A 107 1.57 0.00 -12.15
CA GLY A 107 2.55 -1.08 -12.24
C GLY A 107 3.98 -0.55 -12.12
N GLY A 108 4.34 0.43 -12.95
CA GLY A 108 5.64 1.10 -12.85
C GLY A 108 5.80 1.86 -11.53
N TYR A 109 4.75 2.53 -11.06
CA TYR A 109 4.78 3.26 -9.80
C TYR A 109 5.11 2.37 -8.59
N LEU A 110 4.67 1.11 -8.60
CA LEU A 110 5.05 0.14 -7.56
C LEU A 110 6.58 -0.07 -7.50
N PHE A 111 7.27 -0.07 -8.64
CA PHE A 111 8.74 -0.14 -8.69
C PHE A 111 9.39 1.21 -8.34
N HIS A 112 8.71 2.32 -8.59
CA HIS A 112 9.18 3.65 -8.20
C HIS A 112 9.13 3.84 -6.68
N GLU A 113 8.13 3.26 -6.02
CA GLU A 113 7.95 3.28 -4.57
C GLU A 113 8.90 2.36 -3.76
N VAL A 114 9.92 1.77 -4.39
CA VAL A 114 10.87 0.94 -3.63
C VAL A 114 11.44 1.74 -2.45
N GLY A 115 11.28 1.15 -1.27
CA GLY A 115 11.70 1.70 0.01
C GLY A 115 10.64 2.47 0.76
N TYR A 116 9.53 2.84 0.13
CA TYR A 116 8.40 3.39 0.87
C TYR A 116 7.74 2.30 1.72
N ILE A 117 7.27 2.73 2.89
CA ILE A 117 6.67 1.84 3.87
C ILE A 117 5.25 1.40 3.53
N ASP A 118 4.63 1.98 2.50
CA ASP A 118 3.31 1.55 2.00
C ASP A 118 3.33 0.09 1.53
N GLN A 119 4.42 -0.34 0.88
CA GLN A 119 4.61 -1.73 0.47
C GLN A 119 4.59 -2.68 1.68
N VAL A 120 5.23 -2.30 2.78
CA VAL A 120 5.17 -3.05 4.05
C VAL A 120 3.75 -3.09 4.58
N ILE A 121 3.05 -1.95 4.62
CA ILE A 121 1.66 -1.86 5.08
C ILE A 121 0.77 -2.82 4.28
N TRP A 122 0.98 -2.94 2.98
CA TRP A 122 0.22 -3.86 2.14
C TRP A 122 0.49 -5.32 2.46
N LEU A 123 1.75 -5.70 2.68
CA LEU A 123 2.10 -7.05 3.10
C LEU A 123 1.51 -7.42 4.45
N LEU A 124 1.61 -6.50 5.42
CA LEU A 124 1.02 -6.71 6.73
C LEU A 124 -0.51 -6.78 6.64
N GLY A 125 -1.14 -5.94 5.82
CA GLY A 125 -2.58 -6.01 5.53
C GLY A 125 -3.00 -7.34 4.90
N ALA A 126 -2.23 -7.85 3.94
CA ALA A 126 -2.47 -9.17 3.36
C ALA A 126 -2.31 -10.29 4.40
N LEU A 127 -1.34 -10.19 5.30
CA LEU A 127 -1.14 -11.12 6.41
C LEU A 127 -2.30 -11.06 7.42
N VAL A 128 -2.81 -9.87 7.74
CA VAL A 128 -4.03 -9.70 8.55
C VAL A 128 -5.20 -10.45 7.91
N LEU A 129 -5.45 -10.25 6.61
CA LEU A 129 -6.52 -10.98 5.91
C LEU A 129 -6.29 -12.49 5.89
N TRP A 130 -5.04 -12.94 5.76
CA TRP A 130 -4.70 -14.35 5.83
C TRP A 130 -5.02 -14.93 7.22
N LEU A 131 -4.64 -14.25 8.30
CA LEU A 131 -4.96 -14.65 9.68
C LEU A 131 -6.48 -14.71 9.92
N LEU A 132 -7.22 -13.69 9.45
CA LEU A 132 -8.69 -13.67 9.52
C LEU A 132 -9.33 -14.80 8.72
N SER A 133 -8.72 -15.23 7.61
CA SER A 133 -9.19 -16.39 6.84
C SER A 133 -8.92 -17.74 7.51
N ARG A 134 -8.20 -17.74 8.63
CA ARG A 134 -7.90 -18.90 9.48
C ARG A 134 -8.51 -18.78 10.87
N ASP A 135 -9.46 -17.85 11.04
CA ASP A 135 -10.14 -17.55 12.31
C ASP A 135 -9.17 -17.21 13.45
N LYS A 136 -8.01 -16.61 13.13
CA LYS A 136 -7.00 -16.15 14.10
C LYS A 136 -7.21 -14.67 14.44
N ASP A 137 -8.39 -14.33 14.94
CA ASP A 137 -8.81 -12.93 15.10
C ASP A 137 -7.94 -12.15 16.11
N ILE A 138 -7.47 -12.80 17.18
CA ILE A 138 -6.58 -12.16 18.17
C ILE A 138 -5.23 -11.78 17.53
N ALA A 139 -4.62 -12.71 16.78
CA ALA A 139 -3.37 -12.46 16.09
C ALA A 139 -3.54 -11.38 15.00
N ALA A 140 -4.66 -11.40 14.28
CA ALA A 140 -5.00 -10.38 13.29
C ALA A 140 -5.19 -9.00 13.94
N SER A 141 -5.83 -8.93 15.11
CA SER A 141 -6.01 -7.69 15.88
C SER A 141 -4.67 -7.11 16.37
N PHE A 142 -3.82 -7.97 16.94
CA PHE A 142 -2.48 -7.57 17.36
C PHE A 142 -1.67 -7.04 16.18
N LEU A 143 -1.66 -7.78 15.06
CA LEU A 143 -0.93 -7.38 13.86
C LEU A 143 -1.47 -6.06 13.30
N LEU A 144 -2.79 -5.91 13.14
CA LEU A 144 -3.42 -4.68 12.64
C LEU A 144 -3.07 -3.47 13.51
N SER A 145 -3.07 -3.65 14.84
CA SER A 145 -2.68 -2.60 15.78
C SER A 145 -1.19 -2.27 15.66
N ALA A 146 -0.32 -3.29 15.55
CA ALA A 146 1.10 -3.10 15.33
C ALA A 146 1.41 -2.37 14.02
N CYS A 147 0.65 -2.64 12.95
CA CYS A 147 0.81 -1.97 11.65
C CYS A 147 0.68 -0.44 11.75
N MET A 148 -0.11 0.08 12.69
CA MET A 148 -0.24 1.53 12.90
C MET A 148 1.09 2.19 13.29
N PHE A 149 2.01 1.43 13.92
CA PHE A 149 3.37 1.87 14.21
C PHE A 149 4.30 1.81 12.99
N THR A 150 3.88 1.26 11.85
CA THR A 150 4.62 1.43 10.58
C THR A 150 4.31 2.80 10.01
N HIS A 151 3.02 3.12 9.88
CA HIS A 151 2.54 4.44 9.50
C HIS A 151 1.09 4.61 9.99
N GLU A 152 0.77 5.78 10.54
CA GLU A 152 -0.57 6.12 11.03
C GLU A 152 -1.68 6.00 9.96
N MET A 153 -1.33 6.14 8.68
CA MET A 153 -2.28 6.02 7.56
C MET A 153 -2.66 4.56 7.24
N THR A 154 -2.02 3.60 7.90
CA THR A 154 -2.47 2.19 7.90
C THR A 154 -3.97 2.11 8.21
N LEU A 155 -4.50 3.02 9.03
CA LEU A 155 -5.93 3.11 9.30
C LEU A 155 -6.76 3.28 8.03
N LEU A 156 -6.34 4.13 7.10
CA LEU A 156 -7.07 4.39 5.85
C LEU A 156 -6.72 3.40 4.74
N GLN A 157 -5.57 2.72 4.87
CA GLN A 157 -5.11 1.72 3.91
C GLN A 157 -5.67 0.33 4.21
N VAL A 158 -5.47 -0.19 5.42
CA VAL A 158 -5.76 -1.60 5.76
C VAL A 158 -7.16 -1.77 6.32
N LEU A 159 -7.63 -0.85 7.17
CA LEU A 159 -8.92 -1.00 7.86
C LEU A 159 -10.10 -1.15 6.89
N PRO A 160 -10.19 -0.40 5.78
CA PRO A 160 -11.33 -0.54 4.87
C PRO A 160 -11.38 -1.92 4.21
N ILE A 161 -10.22 -2.51 3.89
CA ILE A 161 -10.14 -3.88 3.37
C ILE A 161 -10.61 -4.87 4.44
N VAL A 162 -10.14 -4.72 5.69
CA VAL A 162 -10.53 -5.59 6.81
C VAL A 162 -12.03 -5.52 7.07
N ILE A 163 -12.60 -4.32 7.14
CA ILE A 163 -14.05 -4.13 7.33
C ILE A 163 -14.82 -4.76 6.16
N ALA A 164 -14.40 -4.51 4.91
CA ALA A 164 -15.04 -5.11 3.75
C ALA A 164 -14.98 -6.65 3.79
N TYR A 165 -13.85 -7.21 4.21
CA TYR A 165 -13.67 -8.66 4.37
C TYR A 165 -14.63 -9.23 5.42
N LEU A 166 -14.74 -8.59 6.59
CA LEU A 166 -15.63 -9.02 7.68
C LEU A 166 -17.11 -8.87 7.32
N MET A 167 -17.48 -7.77 6.66
CA MET A 167 -18.86 -7.53 6.22
C MET A 167 -19.34 -8.65 5.29
N LEU A 168 -18.46 -9.11 4.42
CA LEU A 168 -18.76 -10.19 3.49
C LEU A 168 -18.66 -11.59 4.09
N ALA A 169 -18.18 -11.74 5.33
CA ALA A 169 -18.11 -13.02 6.00
C ALA A 169 -19.52 -13.60 6.22
N PRO A 170 -19.68 -14.95 6.21
CA PRO A 170 -21.00 -15.56 6.38
C PRO A 170 -21.61 -15.27 7.75
N THR A 171 -20.77 -15.17 8.79
CA THR A 171 -21.15 -14.79 10.14
C THR A 171 -20.68 -13.37 10.44
N GLN A 172 -21.62 -12.49 10.75
CA GLN A 172 -21.37 -11.09 11.12
C GLN A 172 -21.42 -10.94 12.64
N GLU A 173 -20.44 -11.49 13.34
CA GLU A 173 -20.37 -11.43 14.79
C GLU A 173 -19.79 -10.08 15.27
N LEU A 174 -20.59 -9.30 15.99
CA LEU A 174 -20.17 -8.01 16.58
C LEU A 174 -18.85 -8.12 17.37
N ARG A 175 -18.66 -9.23 18.08
CA ARG A 175 -17.43 -9.53 18.84
C ARG A 175 -16.17 -9.42 17.98
N ARG A 176 -16.19 -9.91 16.73
CA ARG A 176 -15.03 -9.87 15.83
C ARG A 176 -14.68 -8.43 15.46
N TYR A 177 -15.69 -7.60 15.18
CA TYR A 177 -15.49 -6.18 14.92
C TYR A 177 -14.89 -5.47 16.12
N ILE A 178 -15.45 -5.69 17.32
CA ILE A 178 -14.94 -5.08 18.56
C ILE A 178 -13.48 -5.49 18.79
N LEU A 179 -13.18 -6.79 18.69
CA LEU A 179 -11.84 -7.33 18.91
C LEU A 179 -10.80 -6.75 17.95
N LEU A 180 -11.17 -6.49 16.70
CA LEU A 180 -10.26 -5.97 15.67
C LEU A 180 -10.16 -4.44 15.68
N LEU A 181 -11.29 -3.74 15.80
CA LEU A 181 -11.35 -2.30 15.61
C LEU A 181 -10.95 -1.53 16.87
N LEU A 182 -11.33 -1.98 18.08
CA LEU A 182 -11.03 -1.23 19.29
C LEU A 182 -9.52 -1.15 19.58
N PRO A 183 -8.73 -2.24 19.51
CA PRO A 183 -7.29 -2.15 19.74
C PRO A 183 -6.59 -1.29 18.70
N ALA A 184 -6.96 -1.43 17.42
CA ALA A 184 -6.41 -0.62 16.34
C ALA A 184 -6.72 0.88 16.53
N LEU A 185 -7.95 1.22 16.91
CA LEU A 185 -8.35 2.58 17.25
C LEU A 185 -7.61 3.10 18.49
N GLY A 186 -7.45 2.27 19.53
CA GLY A 186 -6.70 2.62 20.74
C GLY A 186 -5.25 2.96 20.44
N VAL A 187 -4.57 2.16 19.61
CA VAL A 187 -3.20 2.45 19.17
C VAL A 187 -3.15 3.70 18.29
N PHE A 188 -4.08 3.86 17.36
CA PHE A 188 -4.16 5.09 16.55
C PHE A 188 -4.31 6.33 17.44
N LEU A 189 -5.20 6.30 18.44
CA LEU A 189 -5.40 7.40 19.38
C LEU A 189 -4.16 7.63 20.25
N LEU A 190 -3.48 6.58 20.69
CA LEU A 190 -2.21 6.69 21.41
C LEU A 190 -1.16 7.43 20.56
N ILE A 191 -0.99 7.03 19.30
CA ILE A 191 -0.06 7.68 18.38
C ILE A 191 -0.45 9.14 18.18
N TRP A 192 -1.73 9.39 17.91
CA TRP A 192 -2.26 10.73 17.63
C TRP A 192 -2.11 11.68 18.82
N LEU A 193 -2.42 11.22 20.03
CA LEU A 193 -2.48 12.06 21.22
C LEU A 193 -1.14 12.18 21.96
N LYS A 194 -0.27 11.16 21.88
CA LYS A 194 0.93 11.06 22.74
C LYS A 194 2.24 10.88 21.98
N LEU A 195 2.25 10.21 20.84
CA LEU A 195 3.49 9.86 20.12
C LEU A 195 3.68 10.67 18.83
N GLN A 196 2.88 11.72 18.63
CA GLN A 196 2.91 12.50 17.39
C GLN A 196 4.24 13.24 17.21
N THR A 197 4.86 13.67 18.30
CA THR A 197 6.10 14.43 18.30
C THR A 197 7.13 13.82 19.24
N VAL A 198 8.40 14.08 18.95
CA VAL A 198 9.54 13.83 19.84
C VAL A 198 10.18 15.18 20.17
N ASP A 199 10.89 15.24 21.30
CA ASP A 199 11.71 16.38 21.67
C ASP A 199 13.00 16.44 20.84
N GLU A 200 13.55 17.65 20.70
CA GLU A 200 14.78 17.86 19.94
C GLU A 200 15.97 17.10 20.52
N ALA A 201 16.04 16.95 21.85
CA ALA A 201 17.12 16.21 22.50
C ALA A 201 17.12 14.71 22.13
N THR A 202 15.94 14.11 21.95
CA THR A 202 15.82 12.74 21.41
C THR A 202 16.38 12.65 19.99
N VAL A 203 16.08 13.61 19.10
CA VAL A 203 16.63 13.62 17.73
C VAL A 203 18.15 13.79 17.74
N LEU A 204 18.67 14.67 18.59
CA LEU A 204 20.12 14.87 18.75
C LEU A 204 20.83 13.62 19.27
N THR A 205 20.24 12.94 20.25
CA THR A 205 20.76 11.67 20.80
C THR A 205 20.78 10.59 19.73
N TYR A 206 19.72 10.51 18.92
CA TYR A 206 19.65 9.61 17.78
C TYR A 206 20.75 9.92 16.76
N PHE A 207 20.98 11.18 16.41
CA PHE A 207 22.06 11.54 15.50
C PHE A 207 23.44 11.17 16.04
N GLN A 208 23.69 11.33 17.35
CA GLN A 208 24.94 10.86 17.95
C GLN A 208 25.13 9.36 17.71
N ARG A 209 24.08 8.55 17.89
CA ARG A 209 24.14 7.11 17.58
C ARG A 209 24.43 6.86 16.09
N VAL A 210 23.75 7.56 15.19
CA VAL A 210 23.99 7.42 13.74
C VAL A 210 25.45 7.74 13.39
N PHE A 211 26.01 8.80 13.96
CA PHE A 211 27.40 9.17 13.77
C PHE A 211 28.39 8.17 14.37
N THR A 212 28.08 7.54 15.52
CA THR A 212 28.92 6.46 16.07
C THR A 212 28.96 5.22 15.18
N CYS A 213 27.94 5.04 14.32
CA CYS A 213 27.90 3.98 13.32
C CYS A 213 28.47 4.42 11.96
N GLU A 214 29.19 5.56 11.91
CA GLU A 214 29.85 6.12 10.73
C GLU A 214 28.92 6.35 9.53
N TYR A 215 27.62 6.58 9.78
CA TYR A 215 26.65 6.82 8.72
C TYR A 215 26.44 8.32 8.45
N PRO A 216 26.61 8.78 7.20
CA PRO A 216 26.26 10.15 6.82
C PRO A 216 24.74 10.36 6.82
N VAL A 217 24.26 11.29 7.65
CA VAL A 217 22.85 11.71 7.65
C VAL A 217 22.57 12.54 6.39
N HIS A 218 22.25 11.89 5.27
CA HIS A 218 22.02 12.57 3.98
C HIS A 218 20.73 13.42 3.95
N ARG A 219 19.71 13.04 4.72
CA ARG A 219 18.39 13.70 4.74
C ARG A 219 17.93 14.03 6.17
N PRO A 220 18.60 14.99 6.85
CA PRO A 220 18.23 15.39 8.21
C PRO A 220 16.83 16.04 8.26
N ASP A 221 16.36 16.60 7.14
CA ASP A 221 15.01 17.14 7.00
C ASP A 221 13.91 16.09 7.21
N PHE A 222 14.21 14.79 7.11
CA PHE A 222 13.30 13.70 7.45
C PHE A 222 12.84 13.76 8.91
N TYR A 223 13.74 14.14 9.82
CA TYR A 223 13.46 14.10 11.25
C TYR A 223 12.60 15.27 11.71
N SER A 224 12.53 16.35 10.92
CA SER A 224 11.65 17.50 11.17
C SER A 224 10.17 17.09 11.27
N ILE A 225 9.76 16.02 10.57
CA ILE A 225 8.38 15.54 10.65
C ILE A 225 8.03 15.08 12.07
N PHE A 226 9.01 14.65 12.87
CA PHE A 226 8.80 14.22 14.26
C PHE A 226 8.87 15.37 15.27
N LEU A 227 9.36 16.55 14.88
CA LEU A 227 9.37 17.71 15.77
C LEU A 227 8.04 18.48 15.76
N HIS A 228 7.27 18.36 14.67
CA HIS A 228 6.02 19.12 14.49
C HIS A 228 4.78 18.25 14.58
N ARG A 229 3.64 18.84 14.97
CA ARG A 229 2.34 18.15 14.93
C ARG A 229 1.83 18.09 13.49
N PHE A 230 0.88 17.19 13.24
CA PHE A 230 0.27 17.05 11.91
C PHE A 230 -0.47 18.32 11.49
N SER A 231 -1.19 18.97 12.41
CA SER A 231 -1.89 20.25 12.16
C SER A 231 -0.97 21.30 11.56
N ASP A 232 0.25 21.38 12.07
CA ASP A 232 1.20 22.44 11.72
C ASP A 232 1.75 22.21 10.31
N ARG A 233 1.85 20.95 9.90
CA ARG A 233 2.27 20.55 8.54
C ARG A 233 1.18 20.73 7.48
N MET A 234 -0.10 20.66 7.86
CA MET A 234 -1.22 20.71 6.91
C MET A 234 -1.36 22.05 6.18
N ASN A 235 -0.81 23.14 6.71
CA ASN A 235 -0.91 24.44 6.06
C ASN A 235 0.15 24.69 4.97
N PHE A 236 1.19 23.86 4.91
CA PHE A 236 2.36 24.13 4.04
C PHE A 236 2.29 23.52 2.64
N TYR A 237 1.46 22.50 2.43
CA TYR A 237 1.66 21.59 1.29
C TYR A 237 0.44 21.33 0.38
N TYR A 238 -0.71 21.99 0.56
CA TYR A 238 -1.95 21.54 -0.09
C TYR A 238 -2.61 22.56 -1.02
N SER A 239 -2.78 22.14 -2.28
CA SER A 239 -3.74 22.71 -3.22
C SER A 239 -4.98 21.82 -3.29
N TRP A 240 -6.09 22.27 -2.70
CA TRP A 240 -7.36 21.51 -2.69
C TRP A 240 -7.91 21.22 -4.10
N ILE A 241 -7.54 22.04 -5.08
CA ILE A 241 -8.03 21.91 -6.46
C ILE A 241 -7.38 20.71 -7.16
N GLU A 242 -6.07 20.53 -7.03
CA GLU A 242 -5.32 19.41 -7.62
C GLU A 242 -5.77 18.07 -7.03
N VAL A 243 -6.02 18.07 -5.73
CA VAL A 243 -6.55 16.90 -5.02
C VAL A 243 -7.93 16.52 -5.56
N LEU A 244 -8.85 17.48 -5.73
CA LEU A 244 -10.20 17.20 -6.23
C LEU A 244 -10.21 16.69 -7.69
N THR A 245 -9.39 17.27 -8.57
CA THR A 245 -9.32 16.85 -9.98
C THR A 245 -8.73 15.44 -10.13
N CYS A 246 -7.77 15.07 -9.29
CA CYS A 246 -7.19 13.72 -9.26
C CYS A 246 -8.10 12.70 -8.59
N ILE A 247 -8.82 13.07 -7.52
CA ILE A 247 -9.69 12.15 -6.77
C ILE A 247 -10.97 11.79 -7.55
N LEU A 248 -11.55 12.74 -8.30
CA LEU A 248 -12.86 12.56 -8.94
C LEU A 248 -12.96 11.31 -9.84
N PRO A 249 -12.00 11.02 -10.76
CA PRO A 249 -12.00 9.80 -11.54
C PRO A 249 -11.96 8.52 -10.69
N LEU A 250 -11.21 8.52 -9.58
CA LEU A 250 -11.16 7.40 -8.64
C LEU A 250 -12.46 7.24 -7.85
N MET A 251 -13.15 8.33 -7.51
CA MET A 251 -14.48 8.27 -6.90
C MET A 251 -15.47 7.59 -7.82
N VAL A 252 -15.44 7.96 -9.11
CA VAL A 252 -16.27 7.35 -10.14
C VAL A 252 -15.92 5.86 -10.27
N PHE A 253 -14.63 5.52 -10.33
CA PHE A 253 -14.15 4.13 -10.36
C PHE A 253 -14.64 3.30 -9.18
N ALA A 254 -14.43 3.79 -7.96
CA ALA A 254 -14.87 3.14 -6.72
C ALA A 254 -16.40 2.97 -6.70
N SER A 255 -17.14 4.01 -7.12
CA SER A 255 -18.61 4.03 -7.11
C SER A 255 -19.23 3.11 -8.15
N ILE A 256 -18.75 3.09 -9.40
CA ILE A 256 -19.26 2.22 -10.47
C ILE A 256 -19.02 0.75 -10.15
N GLY A 257 -17.84 0.42 -9.62
CA GLY A 257 -17.56 -0.93 -9.15
C GLY A 257 -18.55 -1.38 -8.09
N LEU A 258 -18.85 -0.52 -7.12
CA LEU A 258 -19.75 -0.80 -6.01
C LEU A 258 -21.21 -0.92 -6.41
N LEU A 259 -21.71 -0.06 -7.29
CA LEU A 259 -23.07 -0.17 -7.83
C LEU A 259 -23.32 -1.58 -8.38
N ASN A 260 -22.33 -2.19 -9.05
CA ASN A 260 -22.47 -3.56 -9.56
C ASN A 260 -22.57 -4.65 -8.46
N VAL A 261 -22.01 -4.42 -7.26
CA VAL A 261 -22.09 -5.36 -6.13
C VAL A 261 -23.33 -5.08 -5.27
N THR A 262 -23.71 -3.82 -5.10
CA THR A 262 -24.81 -3.37 -4.24
C THR A 262 -26.18 -3.49 -4.92
N LEU A 263 -26.26 -3.37 -6.24
CA LEU A 263 -27.54 -3.43 -6.98
C LEU A 263 -28.13 -4.85 -7.08
N LYS A 264 -27.34 -5.90 -6.85
CA LYS A 264 -27.83 -7.29 -6.93
C LYS A 264 -28.70 -7.74 -5.76
N GLY A 265 -28.97 -6.88 -4.78
CA GLY A 265 -29.96 -7.11 -3.73
C GLY A 265 -29.62 -8.19 -2.69
N GLN A 266 -28.44 -8.82 -2.77
CA GLN A 266 -28.05 -9.93 -1.87
C GLN A 266 -27.65 -9.48 -0.46
N HIS A 267 -27.44 -8.18 -0.24
CA HIS A 267 -26.95 -7.63 1.03
C HIS A 267 -27.88 -6.56 1.61
N PRO A 268 -28.06 -6.50 2.95
CA PRO A 268 -28.80 -5.43 3.63
C PRO A 268 -28.29 -4.03 3.25
N ARG A 269 -29.16 -3.01 3.31
CA ARG A 269 -28.82 -1.62 2.97
C ARG A 269 -27.60 -1.11 3.74
N VAL A 270 -27.51 -1.41 5.04
CA VAL A 270 -26.40 -1.00 5.90
C VAL A 270 -25.08 -1.60 5.43
N GLN A 271 -25.05 -2.90 5.11
CA GLN A 271 -23.84 -3.57 4.62
C GLN A 271 -23.36 -2.95 3.30
N ARG A 272 -24.29 -2.64 2.39
CA ARG A 272 -23.99 -1.98 1.12
C ARG A 272 -23.40 -0.58 1.33
N PHE A 273 -23.95 0.17 2.27
CA PHE A 273 -23.44 1.49 2.64
C PHE A 273 -22.03 1.41 3.25
N VAL A 274 -21.78 0.47 4.16
CA VAL A 274 -20.45 0.28 4.76
C VAL A 274 -19.42 -0.10 3.69
N LEU A 275 -19.73 -1.04 2.80
CA LEU A 275 -18.84 -1.41 1.69
C LEU A 275 -18.55 -0.23 0.75
N TRP A 276 -19.55 0.65 0.56
CA TRP A 276 -19.39 1.88 -0.20
C TRP A 276 -18.40 2.83 0.48
N CYS A 277 -18.60 3.10 1.78
CA CYS A 277 -17.67 3.87 2.58
C CYS A 277 -16.26 3.27 2.58
N CYS A 278 -16.12 1.94 2.68
CA CYS A 278 -14.81 1.29 2.64
C CYS A 278 -14.07 1.52 1.32
N SER A 279 -14.77 1.55 0.18
CA SER A 279 -14.10 1.77 -1.10
C SER A 279 -13.82 3.24 -1.38
N LEU A 280 -14.55 4.16 -0.75
CA LEU A 280 -14.29 5.59 -0.86
C LEU A 280 -13.29 6.10 0.18
N SER A 281 -13.17 5.44 1.33
CA SER A 281 -12.26 5.89 2.40
C SER A 281 -10.80 6.06 1.98
N PRO A 282 -10.21 5.28 1.03
CA PRO A 282 -8.86 5.54 0.57
C PRO A 282 -8.71 6.90 -0.11
N LEU A 283 -9.78 7.47 -0.68
CA LEU A 283 -9.76 8.81 -1.28
C LEU A 283 -9.43 9.91 -0.26
N LEU A 284 -9.70 9.67 1.02
CA LEU A 284 -9.31 10.59 2.09
C LEU A 284 -7.78 10.71 2.20
N LEU A 285 -7.02 9.71 1.74
CA LEU A 285 -5.55 9.80 1.68
C LEU A 285 -5.09 10.91 0.73
N GLY A 286 -5.81 11.13 -0.38
CA GLY A 286 -5.50 12.23 -1.29
C GLY A 286 -5.67 13.62 -0.67
N LEU A 287 -6.44 13.74 0.42
CA LEU A 287 -6.57 14.99 1.19
C LEU A 287 -5.44 15.19 2.22
N MET A 288 -4.62 14.16 2.45
CA MET A 288 -3.72 14.07 3.61
C MET A 288 -2.24 14.02 3.27
N GLY A 289 -1.86 14.06 1.99
CA GLY A 289 -0.46 14.28 1.68
C GLY A 289 -0.18 15.11 0.43
N TRP A 290 1.07 15.54 0.40
CA TRP A 290 1.62 16.52 -0.53
C TRP A 290 2.02 15.91 -1.88
N ASP A 291 2.33 14.61 -1.89
CA ASP A 291 2.68 13.84 -3.09
C ASP A 291 1.42 13.24 -3.74
N THR A 292 0.71 14.05 -4.52
CA THR A 292 -0.62 13.72 -5.06
C THR A 292 -0.63 12.42 -5.87
N ASP A 293 0.39 12.18 -6.70
CA ASP A 293 0.48 10.99 -7.53
C ASP A 293 0.69 9.71 -6.69
N ARG A 294 1.48 9.81 -5.61
CA ARG A 294 1.65 8.70 -4.65
C ARG A 294 0.34 8.36 -3.95
N TRP A 295 -0.40 9.36 -3.48
CA TRP A 295 -1.69 9.12 -2.85
C TRP A 295 -2.72 8.56 -3.81
N PHE A 296 -2.70 9.03 -5.05
CA PHE A 296 -3.52 8.45 -6.11
C PHE A 296 -3.19 6.98 -6.29
N PHE A 297 -1.91 6.63 -6.41
CA PHE A 297 -1.45 5.26 -6.56
C PHE A 297 -1.90 4.37 -5.40
N ILE A 298 -1.65 4.79 -4.16
CA ILE A 298 -2.07 4.06 -2.96
C ILE A 298 -3.59 3.87 -2.97
N THR A 299 -4.35 4.94 -3.21
CA THR A 299 -5.82 4.89 -3.29
C THR A 299 -6.29 3.89 -4.35
N PHE A 300 -5.68 3.93 -5.53
CA PHE A 300 -6.01 3.01 -6.63
C PHE A 300 -5.76 1.56 -6.24
N VAL A 301 -4.60 1.25 -5.65
CA VAL A 301 -4.29 -0.10 -5.17
C VAL A 301 -5.26 -0.54 -4.07
N GLN A 302 -5.61 0.35 -3.14
CA GLN A 302 -6.57 0.03 -2.10
C GLN A 302 -7.94 -0.33 -2.67
N ILE A 303 -8.43 0.43 -3.65
CA ILE A 303 -9.69 0.09 -4.32
C ILE A 303 -9.56 -1.27 -5.00
N ILE A 304 -8.46 -1.56 -5.71
CA ILE A 304 -8.23 -2.89 -6.31
C ILE A 304 -8.31 -4.00 -5.27
N LEU A 305 -7.67 -3.83 -4.11
CA LEU A 305 -7.65 -4.84 -3.05
C LEU A 305 -9.05 -5.05 -2.44
N VAL A 306 -9.79 -3.98 -2.13
CA VAL A 306 -11.19 -4.07 -1.67
C VAL A 306 -12.05 -4.77 -2.73
N ARG A 307 -11.84 -4.49 -4.01
CA ARG A 307 -12.54 -5.13 -5.13
C ARG A 307 -12.21 -6.61 -5.29
N MET A 308 -10.93 -7.00 -5.16
CA MET A 308 -10.52 -8.40 -5.19
C MET A 308 -11.17 -9.20 -4.06
N VAL A 309 -11.30 -8.62 -2.86
CA VAL A 309 -12.00 -9.24 -1.74
C VAL A 309 -13.49 -9.39 -2.04
N THR A 310 -14.15 -8.33 -2.51
CA THR A 310 -15.60 -8.31 -2.75
C THR A 310 -16.05 -9.20 -3.90
N ILE A 311 -15.39 -9.16 -5.05
CA ILE A 311 -15.80 -9.91 -6.26
C ILE A 311 -15.60 -11.41 -6.10
N SER A 312 -14.62 -11.84 -5.31
CA SER A 312 -14.26 -13.26 -5.20
C SER A 312 -15.30 -14.15 -4.54
N ARG A 313 -16.33 -13.58 -3.93
CA ARG A 313 -17.47 -14.32 -3.38
C ARG A 313 -18.63 -14.45 -4.36
N SER A 314 -18.58 -13.80 -5.52
CA SER A 314 -19.58 -14.00 -6.56
C SER A 314 -19.30 -15.27 -7.35
N GLU A 315 -20.30 -16.13 -7.46
CA GLU A 315 -20.28 -17.34 -8.31
C GLU A 315 -20.41 -16.99 -9.80
N ASN A 316 -20.95 -15.80 -10.12
CA ASN A 316 -21.20 -15.41 -11.50
C ASN A 316 -19.95 -14.79 -12.12
N SER A 317 -19.37 -15.49 -13.11
CA SER A 317 -18.22 -15.01 -13.88
C SER A 317 -18.44 -13.63 -14.54
N ARG A 318 -19.70 -13.25 -14.83
CA ARG A 318 -20.04 -11.95 -15.41
C ARG A 318 -19.70 -10.77 -14.50
N ASP A 319 -19.63 -11.00 -13.19
CA ASP A 319 -19.42 -9.94 -12.19
C ASP A 319 -17.97 -9.45 -12.16
N LYS A 320 -17.08 -10.22 -12.79
CA LYS A 320 -15.66 -9.89 -12.95
C LYS A 320 -15.43 -8.91 -14.09
N TRP A 321 -16.27 -8.92 -15.13
CA TRP A 321 -16.05 -8.11 -16.33
C TRP A 321 -16.05 -6.61 -16.08
N PRO A 322 -16.98 -6.01 -15.29
CA PRO A 322 -16.92 -4.59 -15.00
C PRO A 322 -15.57 -4.21 -14.37
N PHE A 323 -15.08 -5.01 -13.42
CA PHE A 323 -13.81 -4.76 -12.77
C PHE A 323 -12.62 -4.89 -13.73
N ILE A 324 -12.59 -5.94 -14.56
CA ILE A 324 -11.54 -6.14 -15.58
C ILE A 324 -11.57 -4.99 -16.60
N ALA A 325 -12.75 -4.59 -17.07
CA ALA A 325 -12.91 -3.47 -18.00
C ALA A 325 -12.41 -2.17 -17.37
N THR A 326 -12.71 -1.93 -16.10
CA THR A 326 -12.25 -0.72 -15.42
C THR A 326 -10.73 -0.75 -15.20
N MET A 327 -10.16 -1.93 -14.89
CA MET A 327 -8.70 -2.11 -14.85
C MET A 327 -8.05 -1.83 -16.20
N ALA A 328 -8.67 -2.27 -17.31
CA ALA A 328 -8.16 -2.00 -18.65
C ALA A 328 -8.23 -0.51 -19.01
N VAL A 329 -9.34 0.17 -18.68
CA VAL A 329 -9.46 1.63 -18.86
C VAL A 329 -8.40 2.36 -18.04
N MET A 330 -8.19 1.96 -16.78
CA MET A 330 -7.15 2.55 -15.94
C MET A 330 -5.74 2.27 -16.47
N ALA A 331 -5.49 1.07 -17.02
CA ALA A 331 -4.20 0.79 -17.65
C ALA A 331 -3.90 1.71 -18.85
N LEU A 332 -4.93 2.20 -19.55
CA LEU A 332 -4.78 3.08 -20.70
C LEU A 332 -4.78 4.57 -20.33
N LEU A 333 -5.59 4.97 -19.35
CA LEU A 333 -5.87 6.38 -19.04
C LEU A 333 -5.09 6.89 -17.83
N LEU A 334 -4.67 6.01 -16.92
CA LEU A 334 -3.97 6.43 -15.72
C LEU A 334 -2.58 6.96 -16.09
N ARG A 335 -2.32 8.19 -15.69
CA ARG A 335 -1.00 8.82 -15.72
C ARG A 335 -0.61 9.16 -14.30
N LEU A 336 0.59 8.76 -13.92
CA LEU A 336 1.18 9.09 -12.63
C LEU A 336 2.55 9.69 -12.91
N ASN A 337 2.83 10.86 -12.35
CA ASN A 337 4.19 11.38 -12.37
C ASN A 337 4.94 10.79 -11.19
N TYR A 338 6.21 10.49 -11.40
CA TYR A 338 7.08 10.04 -10.32
C TYR A 338 7.52 11.27 -9.53
N PHE A 339 7.61 11.13 -8.21
CA PHE A 339 8.15 12.19 -7.34
C PHE A 339 9.68 12.34 -7.55
N ASP A 340 10.24 13.43 -7.02
CA ASP A 340 11.64 13.86 -7.22
C ASP A 340 11.98 14.25 -8.68
N ASP A 341 11.02 14.85 -9.41
CA ASP A 341 11.13 15.25 -10.83
C ASP A 341 11.46 14.10 -11.80
N VAL A 342 11.32 12.85 -11.35
CA VAL A 342 11.54 11.66 -12.15
C VAL A 342 10.36 11.47 -13.11
N LYS A 343 10.62 10.88 -14.27
CA LYS A 343 9.57 10.49 -15.23
C LYS A 343 9.66 9.00 -15.55
N PRO A 344 8.53 8.35 -15.86
CA PRO A 344 8.53 7.00 -16.42
C PRO A 344 9.48 6.90 -17.61
N ARG A 345 10.28 5.83 -17.69
CA ARG A 345 11.19 5.63 -18.83
C ARG A 345 10.38 5.57 -20.15
N PRO A 346 10.85 6.23 -21.22
CA PRO A 346 10.14 6.21 -22.49
C PRO A 346 10.16 4.80 -23.10
N LEU A 347 9.07 4.40 -23.74
CA LEU A 347 9.01 3.11 -24.42
C LEU A 347 9.76 3.18 -25.75
N SER A 348 11.02 2.76 -25.73
CA SER A 348 11.79 2.48 -26.94
C SER A 348 12.56 1.18 -26.79
N LEU A 349 12.66 0.41 -27.88
CA LEU A 349 13.39 -0.87 -27.87
C LEU A 349 14.85 -0.66 -27.47
N THR A 350 15.49 0.38 -27.98
CA THR A 350 16.89 0.70 -27.69
C THR A 350 17.11 0.99 -26.20
N GLU A 351 16.29 1.84 -25.59
CA GLU A 351 16.41 2.15 -24.16
C GLU A 351 16.06 0.93 -23.29
N PHE A 352 15.12 0.09 -23.74
CA PHE A 352 14.80 -1.18 -23.06
C PHE A 352 16.00 -2.14 -23.06
N LEU A 353 16.63 -2.35 -24.22
CA LEU A 353 17.79 -3.25 -24.32
C LEU A 353 19.00 -2.74 -23.52
N LYS A 354 19.27 -1.42 -23.56
CA LYS A 354 20.32 -0.79 -22.74
C LYS A 354 20.09 -0.98 -21.25
N PHE A 355 18.85 -0.79 -20.78
CA PHE A 355 18.52 -0.93 -19.37
C PHE A 355 18.83 -2.34 -18.82
N PHE A 356 18.62 -3.37 -19.63
CA PHE A 356 18.94 -4.76 -19.27
C PHE A 356 20.37 -5.20 -19.66
N GLY A 357 21.20 -4.29 -20.17
CA GLY A 357 22.58 -4.59 -20.58
C GLY A 357 22.66 -5.58 -21.76
N LEU A 358 21.67 -5.57 -22.65
CA LEU A 358 21.60 -6.46 -23.82
C LEU A 358 22.21 -5.85 -25.09
N VAL A 359 22.41 -4.53 -25.09
CA VAL A 359 23.13 -3.71 -26.09
C VAL A 359 23.77 -2.57 -25.32
#